data_AF-A0A1E8Q3F5-F1
#
_entry.id   AF-A0A1E8Q3F5-F1
#
_cell.length_a   1.000
_cell.length_b   1.000
_cell.length_c   1.000
_cell.angle_alpha   90.00
_cell.angle_beta   90.00
_cell.angle_gamma   90.00
#
_symmetry.space_group_name_H-M   'P 1'
#
loop_
_entity.id
_entity.type
_entity.pdbx_description
1 polymer ?
#
loop_
_entity_poly.entity_id
_entity_poly.type
_entity_poly.pdbx_seq_one_letter_code
_entity_poly.pdbx_strand_id
1 'polypeptide(L)'
;MTAEPRDALSALLAGMSPAAVLDRLAVPVLVVDGEVVGFANAAFAEMLGRQVLDLTGAALHSLLVGSSTVEPVPAGLMTWRHADGYPVRAKVSGHVSVPGADGVVMVAFTDVTEQAWEAD
;
A
#
# COMPACT_ATOMS: atom_id res chain seq x y z
N MET A 1 -30.81 11.06 -19.31
CA MET A 1 -29.75 11.92 -18.76
C MET A 1 -28.77 10.99 -18.06
N THR A 2 -27.68 10.62 -18.73
CA THR A 2 -26.64 9.74 -18.17
C THR A 2 -25.84 10.56 -17.17
N ALA A 3 -25.71 10.07 -15.93
CA ALA A 3 -24.87 10.72 -14.93
C ALA A 3 -23.42 10.76 -15.43
N GLU A 4 -22.72 11.87 -15.18
CA GLU A 4 -21.30 11.94 -15.52
C GLU A 4 -20.51 10.88 -14.74
N PRO A 5 -19.42 10.32 -15.29
CA PRO A 5 -18.67 9.24 -14.64
C PRO A 5 -18.23 9.55 -13.20
N ARG A 6 -17.93 10.83 -12.91
CA ARG A 6 -17.57 11.30 -11.58
C ARG A 6 -18.73 11.21 -10.59
N ASP A 7 -19.94 11.58 -11.02
CA ASP A 7 -21.13 11.54 -10.17
C ASP A 7 -21.55 10.10 -9.88
N ALA A 8 -21.43 9.22 -10.87
CA ALA A 8 -21.64 7.78 -10.69
C ALA A 8 -20.62 7.18 -9.70
N LEU A 9 -19.35 7.58 -9.79
CA LEU A 9 -18.32 7.17 -8.84
C LEU A 9 -18.60 7.70 -7.43
N SER A 10 -18.93 8.99 -7.29
CA SER A 10 -19.28 9.57 -6.00
C SER A 10 -20.51 8.89 -5.37
N ALA A 11 -21.53 8.57 -6.17
CA ALA A 11 -22.71 7.85 -5.71
C ALA A 11 -22.39 6.40 -5.28
N LEU A 12 -21.51 5.70 -6.00
CA LEU A 12 -21.03 4.37 -5.62
C LEU A 12 -20.29 4.40 -4.28
N LEU A 13 -19.47 5.42 -4.05
CA LEU A 13 -18.63 5.55 -2.85
C LEU A 13 -19.40 6.12 -1.64
N ALA A 14 -20.52 6.81 -1.85
CA ALA A 14 -21.24 7.57 -0.81
C ALA A 14 -21.71 6.73 0.40
N GLY A 15 -21.79 5.40 0.27
CA GLY A 15 -22.16 4.49 1.36
C GLY A 15 -21.00 3.68 1.95
N MET A 16 -19.76 3.90 1.50
CA MET A 16 -18.62 3.05 1.85
C MET A 16 -17.74 3.73 2.90
N SER A 17 -17.20 2.94 3.83
CA SER A 17 -16.10 3.41 4.67
C SER A 17 -14.83 3.57 3.83
N PRO A 18 -13.92 4.49 4.16
CA PRO A 18 -12.65 4.64 3.44
C PRO A 18 -11.87 3.33 3.32
N ALA A 19 -11.82 2.54 4.40
CA ALA A 19 -11.19 1.21 4.38
C ALA A 19 -11.86 0.27 3.36
N ALA A 20 -13.19 0.25 3.28
CA ALA A 20 -13.91 -0.59 2.32
C ALA A 20 -13.72 -0.15 0.86
N VAL A 21 -13.39 1.13 0.63
CA VAL A 21 -12.99 1.63 -0.70
C VAL A 21 -11.57 1.18 -1.03
N LEU A 22 -10.63 1.38 -0.11
CA LEU A 22 -9.23 1.01 -0.33
C LEU A 22 -9.04 -0.50 -0.50
N ASP A 23 -9.82 -1.31 0.23
CA ASP A 23 -9.76 -2.77 0.16
C ASP A 23 -10.24 -3.34 -1.19
N ARG A 24 -10.98 -2.54 -1.96
CA ARG A 24 -11.41 -2.91 -3.33
C ARG A 24 -10.39 -2.57 -4.40
N LEU A 25 -9.32 -1.86 -4.08
CA LEU A 25 -8.30 -1.49 -5.06
C LEU A 25 -7.45 -2.72 -5.39
N ALA A 26 -7.30 -3.00 -6.69
CA ALA A 26 -6.43 -4.08 -7.17
C ALA A 26 -4.93 -3.76 -7.05
N VAL A 27 -4.59 -2.49 -6.79
CA VAL A 27 -3.20 -2.09 -6.52
C VAL A 27 -2.90 -2.28 -5.04
N PRO A 28 -1.69 -2.75 -4.66
CA PRO A 28 -1.27 -2.80 -3.27
C PRO A 28 -1.32 -1.42 -2.61
N VAL A 29 -2.02 -1.31 -1.48
CA VAL A 29 -2.13 -0.08 -0.68
C VAL A 29 -1.80 -0.36 0.77
N LEU A 30 -0.98 0.51 1.36
CA LEU A 30 -0.59 0.52 2.76
C LEU A 30 -0.88 1.89 3.36
N VAL A 31 -1.40 1.92 4.58
CA VAL A 31 -1.45 3.13 5.43
C VAL A 31 -0.57 2.87 6.63
N VAL A 32 0.37 3.78 6.87
CA VAL A 32 1.27 3.74 8.01
C VAL A 32 0.97 4.93 8.91
N ASP A 33 0.94 4.67 10.21
CA ASP A 33 0.93 5.67 11.28
C ASP A 33 2.30 5.62 11.98
N GLY A 34 3.19 6.55 11.62
CA GLY A 34 4.59 6.54 12.05
C GLY A 34 5.35 5.31 11.55
N GLU A 35 5.58 4.33 12.44
CA GLU A 35 6.27 3.06 12.11
C GLU A 35 5.34 1.85 12.19
N VAL A 36 4.04 2.05 12.38
CA VAL A 36 3.06 0.98 12.55
C VAL A 36 2.12 0.94 11.36
N VAL A 37 1.85 -0.27 10.85
CA VAL A 37 0.86 -0.46 9.80
C VAL A 37 -0.55 -0.25 10.36
N GLY A 38 -1.19 0.85 9.95
CA GLY A 38 -2.57 1.15 10.32
C GLY A 38 -3.59 0.42 9.44
N PHE A 39 -3.27 0.20 8.17
CA PHE A 39 -4.12 -0.53 7.22
C PHE A 39 -3.27 -1.13 6.08
N ALA A 40 -3.65 -2.31 5.61
CA ALA A 40 -3.16 -2.89 4.37
C ALA A 40 -4.36 -3.54 3.65
N ASN A 41 -4.48 -3.33 2.34
CA ASN A 41 -5.52 -4.01 1.57
C ASN A 41 -5.13 -5.46 1.21
N ALA A 42 -6.10 -6.21 0.70
CA ALA A 42 -5.88 -7.56 0.20
C ALA A 42 -4.74 -7.66 -0.83
N ALA A 43 -4.66 -6.73 -1.79
CA ALA A 43 -3.62 -6.75 -2.82
C ALA A 43 -2.19 -6.61 -2.24
N PHE A 44 -2.00 -5.80 -1.19
CA PHE A 44 -0.72 -5.70 -0.51
C PHE A 44 -0.39 -6.95 0.30
N ALA A 45 -1.41 -7.56 0.93
CA ALA A 45 -1.23 -8.81 1.66
C ALA A 45 -0.84 -9.96 0.72
N GLU A 46 -1.52 -10.08 -0.42
CA GLU A 46 -1.22 -11.03 -1.49
C GLU A 46 0.21 -10.85 -2.03
N MET A 47 0.62 -9.61 -2.29
CA MET A 47 1.98 -9.28 -2.74
C MET A 47 3.07 -9.78 -1.75
N LEU A 48 2.76 -9.83 -0.45
CA LEU A 48 3.68 -10.33 0.58
C LEU A 48 3.43 -11.81 0.97
N GLY A 49 2.45 -12.48 0.37
CA GLY A 49 2.05 -13.84 0.74
C GLY A 49 1.51 -13.95 2.16
N ARG A 50 0.91 -12.89 2.69
CA ARG A 50 0.41 -12.79 4.08
C ARG A 50 -1.10 -12.61 4.10
N GLN A 51 -1.71 -12.81 5.27
CA GLN A 51 -3.09 -12.38 5.49
C GLN A 51 -3.11 -10.92 5.97
N VAL A 52 -4.17 -10.18 5.64
CA VAL A 52 -4.35 -8.78 6.10
C VAL A 52 -4.23 -8.65 7.62
N LEU A 53 -4.76 -9.64 8.36
CA LEU A 53 -4.71 -9.70 9.83
C LEU A 53 -3.28 -9.78 10.38
N ASP A 54 -2.33 -10.29 9.61
CA ASP A 54 -0.92 -10.39 10.01
C ASP A 54 -0.17 -9.06 9.83
N LEU A 55 -0.78 -8.12 9.11
CA LEU A 55 -0.16 -6.85 8.72
C LEU A 55 -0.62 -5.69 9.59
N THR A 56 -1.92 -5.61 9.91
CA THR A 56 -2.43 -4.51 10.75
C THR A 56 -1.80 -4.56 12.15
N GLY A 57 -1.22 -3.44 12.58
CA GLY A 57 -0.50 -3.33 13.84
C GLY A 57 0.95 -3.84 13.78
N ALA A 58 1.40 -4.41 12.67
CA ALA A 58 2.79 -4.82 12.51
C ALA A 58 3.71 -3.59 12.46
N ALA A 59 4.91 -3.76 13.00
CA ALA A 59 5.95 -2.75 12.87
C ALA A 59 6.53 -2.80 11.45
N LEU A 60 6.59 -1.64 10.79
CA LEU A 60 6.99 -1.52 9.39
C LEU A 60 8.38 -2.11 9.10
N HIS A 61 9.35 -1.89 9.99
CA HIS A 61 10.71 -2.43 9.86
C HIS A 61 10.79 -3.97 9.87
N SER A 62 9.76 -4.64 10.40
CA SER A 62 9.68 -6.11 10.36
C SER A 62 9.35 -6.61 8.95
N LEU A 63 8.61 -5.81 8.18
CA LEU A 63 8.16 -6.11 6.83
C LEU A 63 9.15 -5.67 5.76
N LEU A 64 9.98 -4.66 6.04
CA LEU A 64 10.97 -4.14 5.09
C LEU A 64 12.31 -4.87 5.19
N VAL A 65 13.00 -4.96 4.06
CA VAL A 65 14.41 -5.36 3.97
C VAL A 65 15.26 -4.09 3.90
N GLY A 66 16.05 -3.84 4.94
CA GLY A 66 17.09 -2.80 4.94
C GLY A 66 16.63 -1.35 5.15
N SER A 67 15.32 -1.08 5.24
CA SER A 67 14.77 0.23 5.62
C SER A 67 13.74 0.08 6.75
N SER A 68 13.56 1.13 7.55
CA SER A 68 12.51 1.21 8.58
C SER A 68 11.44 2.26 8.29
N THR A 69 11.54 3.00 7.18
CA THR A 69 10.60 4.09 6.84
C THR A 69 10.05 3.94 5.42
N VAL A 70 8.81 4.40 5.22
CA VAL A 70 8.20 4.52 3.87
C VAL A 70 8.51 5.88 3.24
N GLU A 71 8.82 6.90 4.05
CA GLU A 71 9.15 8.25 3.57
C GLU A 71 10.64 8.62 3.76
N PRO A 72 11.19 9.47 2.86
CA PRO A 72 10.90 9.59 1.44
C PRO A 72 12.08 9.03 0.66
N VAL A 73 11.96 7.82 0.13
CA VAL A 73 12.80 7.43 -1.01
C VAL A 73 12.08 7.95 -2.26
N PRO A 74 12.50 9.06 -2.86
CA PRO A 74 11.77 9.70 -3.96
C PRO A 74 11.78 8.75 -5.15
N ALA A 75 10.60 8.31 -5.61
CA ALA A 75 10.47 7.27 -6.63
C ALA A 75 11.21 5.95 -6.29
N GLY A 76 11.24 5.61 -5.00
CA GLY A 76 12.04 4.51 -4.47
C GLY A 76 11.45 3.13 -4.70
N LEU A 77 12.30 2.23 -5.17
CA LEU A 77 12.09 0.80 -5.04
C LEU A 77 12.21 0.41 -3.56
N MET A 78 11.17 -0.22 -3.01
CA MET A 78 11.18 -0.80 -1.69
C MET A 78 11.33 -2.30 -1.79
N THR A 79 12.09 -2.86 -0.85
CA THR A 79 12.24 -4.31 -0.73
C THR A 79 11.53 -4.77 0.53
N TRP A 80 10.60 -5.70 0.36
CA TRP A 80 9.75 -6.26 1.41
C TRP A 80 10.12 -7.72 1.68
N ARG A 81 9.81 -8.22 2.87
CA ARG A 81 9.95 -9.63 3.23
C ARG A 81 8.65 -10.38 2.95
N HIS A 82 8.68 -11.25 1.94
CA HIS A 82 7.60 -12.21 1.70
C HIS A 82 7.44 -13.15 2.91
N ALA A 83 6.26 -13.74 3.10
CA ALA A 83 6.01 -14.74 4.13
C ALA A 83 6.98 -15.94 4.02
N ASP A 84 7.31 -16.34 2.80
CA ASP A 84 8.26 -17.43 2.50
C ASP A 84 9.74 -17.00 2.60
N GLY A 85 10.01 -15.75 3.02
CA GLY A 85 11.37 -15.26 3.33
C GLY A 85 12.15 -14.69 2.15
N TYR A 86 11.64 -14.75 0.92
CA TYR A 86 12.26 -14.09 -0.23
C TYR A 86 11.93 -12.58 -0.29
N PRO A 87 12.79 -11.76 -0.91
CA PRO A 87 12.52 -10.33 -1.06
C PRO A 87 11.52 -10.04 -2.20
N VAL A 88 10.52 -9.20 -1.92
CA VAL A 88 9.58 -8.65 -2.91
C VAL A 88 9.96 -7.21 -3.21
N ARG A 89 10.11 -6.86 -4.49
CA ARG A 89 10.53 -5.51 -4.90
C ARG A 89 9.31 -4.75 -5.43
N ALA A 90 8.94 -3.67 -4.76
CA ALA A 90 7.78 -2.87 -5.11
C ALA A 90 8.16 -1.39 -5.26
N LYS A 91 7.68 -0.75 -6.32
CA LYS A 91 7.89 0.67 -6.56
C LYS A 91 6.73 1.47 -5.99
N VAL A 92 7.02 2.57 -5.29
CA VAL A 92 5.99 3.54 -4.88
C VAL A 92 5.39 4.19 -6.14
N SER A 93 4.09 3.99 -6.36
CA SER A 93 3.35 4.56 -7.49
C SER A 93 2.62 5.86 -7.13
N GLY A 94 2.33 6.07 -5.85
CA GLY A 94 1.78 7.31 -5.30
C GLY A 94 1.78 7.28 -3.78
N HIS A 95 1.83 8.46 -3.16
CA HIS A 95 1.66 8.60 -1.71
C HIS A 95 0.85 9.86 -1.41
N VAL A 96 0.13 9.84 -0.29
CA VAL A 96 -0.67 10.96 0.21
C VAL A 96 -0.51 11.01 1.74
N SER A 97 -0.03 12.13 2.25
CA SER A 97 -0.09 12.44 3.69
C SER A 97 -1.50 12.93 4.02
N VAL A 98 -2.10 12.41 5.10
CA VAL A 98 -3.48 12.73 5.46
C VAL A 98 -3.52 14.07 6.23
N PRO A 99 -4.21 15.11 5.73
CA PRO A 99 -4.26 16.40 6.43
C PRO A 99 -4.88 16.28 7.83
N GLY A 100 -4.19 16.81 8.84
CA GLY A 100 -4.65 16.78 10.24
C GLY A 100 -4.40 15.47 10.99
N ALA A 101 -3.75 14.49 10.36
CA ALA A 101 -3.29 13.26 11.00
C ALA A 101 -1.76 13.17 10.86
N ASP A 102 -1.06 13.86 11.77
CA ASP A 102 0.40 13.94 11.78
C ASP A 102 1.01 12.52 11.79
N GLY A 103 1.87 12.22 10.81
CA GLY A 103 2.54 10.93 10.69
C GLY A 103 1.76 9.84 9.95
N VAL A 104 0.51 10.10 9.53
CA VAL A 104 -0.28 9.15 8.73
C VAL A 104 -0.03 9.34 7.24
N VAL A 105 0.49 8.30 6.59
CA VAL A 105 0.79 8.28 5.16
C VAL A 105 0.14 7.08 4.50
N MET A 106 -0.61 7.34 3.43
CA MET A 106 -1.11 6.31 2.52
C MET A 106 -0.14 6.17 1.34
N VAL A 107 0.23 4.95 1.00
CA VAL A 107 1.14 4.64 -0.10
C VAL A 107 0.56 3.54 -0.97
N ALA A 108 0.58 3.75 -2.28
CA ALA A 108 0.25 2.76 -3.29
C ALA A 108 1.52 2.25 -3.95
N PHE A 109 1.54 0.96 -4.29
CA PHE A 109 2.71 0.32 -4.89
C PHE A 109 2.39 -0.32 -6.23
N THR A 110 3.45 -0.61 -6.97
CA THR A 110 3.46 -1.50 -8.13
C THR A 110 4.47 -2.60 -7.83
N ASP A 111 4.03 -3.86 -7.85
CA ASP A 111 4.95 -5.00 -7.77
C ASP A 111 5.76 -5.05 -9.07
N VAL A 112 7.09 -4.99 -8.92
CA VAL A 112 8.05 -5.02 -10.02
C VAL A 112 9.04 -6.17 -9.85
N THR A 113 8.70 -7.17 -9.02
CA THR A 113 9.57 -8.30 -8.70
C THR A 113 10.02 -9.05 -9.95
N GLU A 114 9.14 -9.22 -10.94
CA GLU A 114 9.45 -9.85 -12.23
C GLU A 114 10.09 -8.89 -13.25
N GLN A 115 9.87 -7.58 -13.12
CA GLN A 115 10.36 -6.57 -14.08
C GLN A 115 11.78 -6.10 -13.77
N ALA A 116 12.23 -6.25 -12.53
CA ALA A 116 13.55 -5.82 -12.10
C ALA A 116 14.65 -6.88 -12.37
N TRP A 117 14.44 -7.75 -13.36
CA TRP A 117 15.43 -8.70 -13.90
C TRP A 117 16.08 -8.20 -15.20
N GLU A 118 15.60 -7.09 -15.79
CA GLU A 118 16.12 -6.57 -17.07
C GLU A 118 17.10 -5.39 -16.94
N ALA A 119 17.53 -5.03 -15.72
CA ALA A 119 18.53 -3.99 -15.52
C ALA A 119 19.74 -4.57 -14.77
N ASP A 120 20.58 -5.28 -15.52
CA ASP A 120 22.01 -5.49 -15.24
C ASP A 120 22.83 -4.60 -16.19
#